data_AF-A0A7D7R339-F1
#
_entry.id   AF-A0A7D7R339-F1
#
_cell.length_a   1.000
_cell.length_b   1.000
_cell.length_c   1.000
_cell.angle_alpha   90.00
_cell.angle_beta   90.00
_cell.angle_gamma   90.00
#
_symmetry.space_group_name_H-M   'P 1'
#
loop_
_entity.id
_entity.type
_entity.pdbx_description
1 polymer ?
#
loop_
_entity_poly.entity_id
_entity_poly.type
_entity_poly.pdbx_seq_one_letter_code
_entity_poly.pdbx_strand_id
1 'polypeptide(L)'
;MPSRIAELCHYDVATLTRYLEVCERQWREWRGNAAEVRVAAGDPAAVRFCEEEEAFWQRFAELLRIAIHEADESDRRTFRRRSA
;
A
#
# COMPACT_ATOMS: atom_id res chain seq x y z
N MET A 1 11.96 6.46 6.10
CA MET A 1 10.53 6.07 6.06
C MET A 1 9.55 7.25 6.03
N PRO A 2 9.82 8.41 6.68
CA PRO A 2 9.01 9.63 6.46
C PRO A 2 9.07 10.17 5.02
N SER A 3 10.19 9.98 4.32
CA SER A 3 10.39 10.45 2.94
C SER A 3 9.40 9.83 1.94
N ARG A 4 9.12 8.52 2.04
CA ARG A 4 8.17 7.84 1.14
C ARG A 4 6.72 8.26 1.39
N ILE A 5 6.37 8.54 2.64
CA ILE A 5 5.03 9.06 2.97
C ILE A 5 4.91 10.49 2.43
N ALA A 6 5.92 11.34 2.64
CA ALA A 6 5.94 12.70 2.09
C ALA A 6 5.80 12.71 0.55
N GLU A 7 6.49 11.78 -0.14
CA GLU A 7 6.34 11.58 -1.59
C GLU A 7 4.89 11.22 -1.99
N LEU A 8 4.22 10.38 -1.20
CA LEU A 8 2.82 9.99 -1.45
C LEU A 8 1.83 11.12 -1.11
N CYS A 9 2.08 11.91 -0.06
CA CYS A 9 1.20 13.00 0.35
C CYS A 9 1.12 14.16 -0.67
N HIS A 10 1.87 14.13 -1.76
CA HIS A 10 1.69 15.04 -2.90
C HIS A 10 0.46 14.72 -3.75
N TYR A 11 -0.06 13.49 -3.65
CA TYR A 11 -1.29 13.08 -4.32
C TYR A 11 -2.52 13.39 -3.47
N ASP A 12 -3.64 13.68 -4.13
CA ASP A 12 -4.92 13.82 -3.44
C ASP A 12 -5.45 12.48 -2.90
N VAL A 13 -6.40 12.56 -1.96
CA VAL A 13 -7.02 11.40 -1.31
C VAL A 13 -7.63 10.41 -2.31
N ALA A 14 -8.25 10.89 -3.39
CA ALA A 14 -8.89 10.03 -4.38
C ALA A 14 -7.86 9.20 -5.17
N THR A 15 -6.74 9.83 -5.54
CA THR A 15 -5.61 9.20 -6.21
C THR A 15 -4.96 8.15 -5.32
N LEU A 16 -4.70 8.49 -4.05
CA LEU A 16 -4.12 7.53 -3.09
C LEU A 16 -5.05 6.35 -2.81
N THR A 17 -6.35 6.59 -2.70
CA THR A 17 -7.36 5.52 -2.55
C THR A 17 -7.35 4.59 -3.75
N ARG A 18 -7.28 5.13 -4.97
CA ARG A 18 -7.18 4.32 -6.20
C ARG A 18 -5.91 3.48 -6.23
N TYR A 19 -4.78 4.00 -5.76
CA TYR A 19 -3.55 3.21 -5.64
C TYR A 19 -3.68 2.08 -4.62
N LEU A 20 -4.36 2.31 -3.49
CA LEU A 20 -4.64 1.26 -2.51
C LEU A 20 -5.51 0.15 -3.12
N GLU A 21 -6.56 0.50 -3.86
CA GLU A 21 -7.42 -0.48 -4.54
C GLU A 21 -6.63 -1.32 -5.57
N VAL A 22 -5.79 -0.68 -6.38
CA VAL A 22 -4.94 -1.38 -7.36
C VAL A 22 -3.95 -2.30 -6.65
N CYS A 23 -3.31 -1.83 -5.57
CA CYS A 23 -2.41 -2.60 -4.74
C CYS A 23 -3.10 -3.85 -4.17
N GLU A 24 -4.28 -3.70 -3.56
CA GLU A 24 -5.03 -4.81 -2.97
C GLU A 24 -5.53 -5.81 -4.03
N ARG A 25 -5.83 -5.35 -5.25
CA ARG A 25 -6.17 -6.24 -6.37
C ARG A 25 -4.95 -7.04 -6.82
N GLN A 26 -3.83 -6.37 -7.12
CA GLN A 26 -2.61 -7.02 -7.58
C GLN A 26 -2.07 -8.00 -6.54
N TRP A 27 -2.11 -7.64 -5.26
CA TRP A 27 -1.74 -8.55 -4.18
C TRP A 27 -2.61 -9.81 -4.15
N ARG A 28 -3.93 -9.69 -4.31
CA ARG A 28 -4.84 -10.85 -4.35
C ARG A 28 -4.54 -11.77 -5.54
N GLU A 29 -4.34 -11.19 -6.73
CA GLU A 29 -3.96 -11.94 -7.93
C GLU A 29 -2.62 -12.66 -7.75
N TRP A 30 -1.61 -11.95 -7.26
CA TRP A 30 -0.30 -12.52 -6.98
C TRP A 30 -0.36 -13.62 -5.92
N ARG A 31 -1.10 -13.42 -4.82
CA ARG A 31 -1.22 -14.40 -3.72
C ARG A 31 -1.85 -15.71 -4.20
N GLY A 32 -2.83 -15.64 -5.10
CA GLY A 32 -3.43 -16.82 -5.72
C GLY A 32 -2.38 -17.68 -6.42
N ASN A 33 -1.55 -17.06 -7.26
CA ASN A 33 -0.47 -17.72 -7.99
C ASN A 33 0.68 -18.17 -7.07
N ALA A 34 1.04 -17.37 -6.07
CA ALA A 34 2.14 -17.67 -5.14
C ALA A 34 1.84 -18.89 -4.26
N ALA A 35 0.56 -19.12 -3.90
CA ALA A 35 0.16 -20.31 -3.16
C ALA A 35 0.42 -21.59 -3.98
N GLU A 36 0.17 -21.55 -5.29
CA GLU A 36 0.45 -22.66 -6.21
C GLU A 36 1.97 -22.91 -6.33
N VAL A 37 2.77 -21.84 -6.43
CA VAL A 37 4.24 -21.92 -6.46
C VAL A 37 4.80 -22.52 -5.17
N ARG A 38 4.31 -22.08 -3.99
CA ARG A 38 4.75 -22.63 -2.68
C ARG A 38 4.49 -24.14 -2.59
N VAL A 39 3.34 -24.62 -3.09
CA VAL A 39 2.99 -26.04 -3.07
C VAL A 39 3.80 -26.85 -4.07
N ALA A 40 4.04 -26.31 -5.26
CA ALA A 40 4.74 -27.01 -6.34
C ALA A 40 6.28 -27.06 -6.15
N ALA A 41 6.87 -26.02 -5.55
CA ALA A 41 8.32 -25.85 -5.57
C ALA A 41 9.05 -26.77 -4.57
N GLY A 42 8.47 -27.01 -3.38
CA GLY A 42 9.20 -27.67 -2.27
C GLY A 42 10.52 -26.97 -1.88
N ASP A 43 10.83 -25.83 -2.49
CA ASP A 43 12.08 -25.10 -2.38
C ASP A 43 11.97 -24.01 -1.31
N PRO A 44 12.77 -24.09 -0.23
CA PRO A 44 12.80 -23.08 0.82
C PRO A 44 13.09 -21.66 0.32
N ALA A 45 13.85 -21.49 -0.77
CA ALA A 45 14.15 -20.17 -1.32
C ALA A 45 12.89 -19.51 -1.94
N ALA A 46 12.09 -20.29 -2.66
CA ALA A 46 10.81 -19.84 -3.20
C ALA A 46 9.80 -19.47 -2.09
N VAL A 47 9.77 -20.26 -1.01
CA VAL A 47 8.93 -19.95 0.17
C VAL A 47 9.32 -18.61 0.79
N ARG A 48 10.62 -18.41 1.06
CA ARG A 48 11.13 -17.16 1.64
C ARG A 48 10.87 -15.95 0.74
N PHE A 49 11.08 -16.09 -0.57
CA PHE A 49 10.74 -15.03 -1.53
C PHE A 49 9.27 -14.62 -1.41
N CYS A 50 8.36 -15.60 -1.35
CA CYS A 50 6.94 -15.30 -1.20
C CYS A 50 6.62 -14.65 0.16
N GLU A 51 7.30 -15.01 1.25
CA GLU A 51 7.12 -14.36 2.56
C GLU A 51 7.59 -12.89 2.54
N GLU A 52 8.76 -12.63 1.95
CA GLU A 52 9.31 -11.27 1.81
C GLU A 52 8.40 -10.39 0.95
N GLU A 53 7.90 -10.94 -0.16
CA GLU A 53 6.98 -10.26 -1.05
C GLU A 53 5.63 -9.98 -0.36
N GLU A 54 5.10 -10.94 0.41
CA GLU A 54 3.88 -10.74 1.20
C GLU A 54 4.04 -9.64 2.26
N ALA A 55 5.20 -9.59 2.94
CA ALA A 55 5.52 -8.51 3.88
C ALA A 55 5.65 -7.15 3.19
N PHE A 56 6.22 -7.11 1.98
CA PHE A 56 6.27 -5.88 1.18
C PHE A 56 4.88 -5.35 0.84
N TRP A 57 3.98 -6.20 0.34
CA TRP A 57 2.61 -5.82 0.00
C TRP A 57 1.85 -5.25 1.19
N GLN A 58 1.93 -5.91 2.35
CA GLN A 58 1.29 -5.44 3.58
C GLN A 58 1.81 -4.06 3.98
N ARG A 59 3.13 -3.88 3.97
CA ARG A 59 3.76 -2.61 4.34
C ARG A 59 3.41 -1.50 3.36
N PHE A 60 3.35 -1.79 2.07
CA PHE A 60 3.00 -0.79 1.06
C PHE A 60 1.54 -0.33 1.21
N ALA A 61 0.60 -1.25 1.45
CA ALA A 61 -0.78 -0.92 1.74
C ALA A 61 -0.93 -0.07 3.01
N GLU A 62 -0.16 -0.36 4.07
CA GLU A 62 -0.10 0.46 5.28
C GLU A 62 0.38 1.89 5.00
N LEU A 63 1.44 2.06 4.21
CA LEU A 63 1.92 3.38 3.81
C LEU A 63 0.88 4.19 3.03
N LEU A 64 0.13 3.55 2.14
CA LEU A 64 -0.97 4.20 1.41
C LEU A 64 -2.10 4.64 2.36
N ARG A 65 -2.48 3.80 3.33
CA ARG A 65 -3.50 4.16 4.33
C ARG A 65 -3.07 5.35 5.20
N ILE A 66 -1.79 5.39 5.61
CA ILE A 66 -1.24 6.52 6.35
C ILE A 66 -1.26 7.79 5.48
N ALA A 67 -0.81 7.70 4.23
CA ALA A 67 -0.79 8.84 3.31
C ALA A 67 -2.21 9.39 3.05
N ILE A 68 -3.21 8.51 2.89
CA ILE A 68 -4.63 8.90 2.75
C ILE A 68 -5.09 9.69 3.98
N HIS A 69 -4.78 9.20 5.18
CA HIS A 69 -5.17 9.86 6.43
C HIS A 69 -4.53 11.25 6.55
N GLU A 70 -3.23 11.36 6.30
CA GLU A 70 -2.50 12.63 6.36
C GLU A 70 -3.01 13.64 5.32
N ALA A 71 -3.32 13.18 4.09
CA ALA A 71 -3.88 14.02 3.04
C ALA A 71 -5.28 14.56 3.42
N ASP A 72 -6.18 13.71 3.92
CA ASP A 72 -7.52 14.12 4.39
C ASP A 72 -7.43 15.11 5.56
N GLU A 73 -6.53 14.88 6.53
CA GLU A 73 -6.32 15.82 7.62
C GLU A 73 -5.77 17.17 7.15
N SER A 74 -4.82 17.17 6.20
CA SER A 74 -4.27 18.38 5.60
C SER A 74 -5.36 19.21 4.89
N ASP A 75 -6.24 18.55 4.13
CA ASP A 75 -7.36 19.19 3.45
C ASP A 75 -8.35 19.81 4.44
N ARG A 76 -8.70 19.09 5.50
CA ARG A 76 -9.57 19.59 6.58
C ARG A 76 -8.97 20.81 7.29
N ARG A 77 -7.67 20.79 7.60
CA ARG A 77 -6.97 21.92 8.22
C ARG A 77 -6.96 23.14 7.29
N THR A 78 -6.74 22.92 6.00
CA THR A 78 -6.74 23.97 4.97
C THR A 78 -8.12 24.58 4.80
N PHE A 79 -9.18 23.77 4.75
CA PHE A 79 -10.56 24.24 4.67
C PHE A 79 -10.95 25.08 5.90
N ARG A 80 -10.65 24.59 7.11
CA ARG A 80 -10.93 25.33 8.37
C ARG A 80 -10.25 26.72 8.39
N ARG A 81 -9.03 26.84 7.86
CA ARG A 81 -8.32 28.13 7.80
C ARG A 81 -8.93 29.13 6.82
N ARG A 82 -9.58 28.69 5.73
CA ARG A 82 -10.22 29.59 4.75
C ARG A 82 -11.60 30.07 5.20
N SER A 83 -12.24 29.32 6.08
CA SER A 83 -13.60 29.62 6.59
C SER A 83 -13.62 30.45 7.88
N ALA A 84 -12.45 30.89 8.37
CA ALA A 84 -12.26 31.72 9.57
C ALA A 84 -11.80 33.12 9.16
#